data_AF-A0A2V7P7R2-F1
#
_entry.id   AF-A0A2V7P7R2-F1
#
_cell.length_a   1.000
_cell.length_b   1.000
_cell.length_c   1.000
_cell.angle_alpha   90.00
_cell.angle_beta   90.00
_cell.angle_gamma   90.00
#
_symmetry.space_group_name_H-M   'P 1'
#
loop_
_entity.id
_entity.type
_entity.pdbx_description
1 polymer ?
#
loop_
_entity_poly.entity_id
_entity_poly.type
_entity_poly.pdbx_seq_one_letter_code
_entity_poly.pdbx_strand_id
1 'polypeptide(L)'
;MTRCRCAILAALVWGCAAPVSPCGTGPVPVDLRGTWTYQGDQSAPPATLSGTLTITSQAGQAFTGTLDVTQTDISGPHPLSGPVTGCALDATSVDFGVLFTVEAAARRHLGTVKMDVTMDSLTNGTWVESGPSGPIASGTFKSARQSGP
;
A
#
# COMPACT_ATOMS: atom_id res chain seq x y z
N MET A 1 -57.61 -13.65 10.24
CA MET A 1 -56.95 -13.13 9.03
C MET A 1 -56.34 -11.77 9.37
N THR A 2 -55.03 -11.71 9.59
CA THR A 2 -54.36 -10.43 9.86
C THR A 2 -52.97 -10.50 9.24
N ARG A 3 -52.80 -9.81 8.11
CA ARG A 3 -51.51 -9.63 7.43
C ARG A 3 -50.74 -8.53 8.15
N CYS A 4 -49.54 -8.80 8.65
CA CYS A 4 -48.60 -7.76 9.06
C CYS A 4 -47.42 -7.77 8.07
N ARG A 5 -47.31 -6.69 7.31
CA ARG A 5 -46.31 -6.46 6.27
C ARG A 5 -44.99 -5.95 6.89
N CYS A 6 -43.90 -6.47 6.33
CA CYS A 6 -42.57 -5.88 6.12
C CYS A 6 -42.03 -4.84 7.11
N ALA A 7 -40.91 -5.18 7.75
CA ALA A 7 -39.75 -4.29 7.80
C ALA A 7 -38.47 -5.16 7.94
N ILE A 8 -37.90 -5.53 6.79
CA ILE A 8 -36.50 -5.99 6.72
C ILE A 8 -35.66 -4.71 6.69
N LEU A 9 -34.94 -4.40 7.76
CA LEU A 9 -33.87 -3.41 7.75
C LEU A 9 -32.54 -4.16 7.86
N ALA A 10 -32.03 -4.57 6.70
CA ALA A 10 -30.66 -4.98 6.54
C ALA A 10 -29.79 -3.72 6.41
N ALA A 11 -29.10 -3.34 7.48
CA ALA A 11 -28.04 -2.33 7.41
C ALA A 11 -26.70 -3.04 7.18
N LEU A 12 -26.46 -3.46 5.93
CA LEU A 12 -25.14 -3.83 5.45
C LEU A 12 -24.44 -2.54 5.03
N VAL A 13 -23.67 -1.94 5.94
CA VAL A 13 -22.73 -0.87 5.60
C VAL A 13 -21.52 -1.55 4.97
N TRP A 14 -21.61 -1.83 3.68
CA TRP A 14 -20.48 -2.24 2.86
C TRP A 14 -19.66 -0.99 2.54
N GLY A 15 -18.65 -0.72 3.37
CA GLY A 15 -17.54 0.11 2.95
C GLY A 15 -16.80 -0.63 1.85
N CYS A 16 -17.00 -0.24 0.60
CA CYS A 16 -16.19 -0.71 -0.53
C CYS A 16 -14.76 -0.19 -0.36
N ALA A 17 -13.96 -0.85 0.47
CA ALA A 17 -12.52 -0.87 0.27
C ALA A 17 -12.29 -1.53 -1.09
N ALA A 18 -11.52 -0.88 -1.97
CA ALA A 18 -11.18 -1.46 -3.27
C ALA A 18 -10.65 -2.90 -3.06
N PRO A 19 -11.09 -3.88 -3.87
CA PRO A 19 -10.71 -5.27 -3.67
C PRO A 19 -9.20 -5.42 -3.91
N VAL A 20 -8.43 -5.42 -2.83
CA VAL A 20 -7.14 -6.11 -2.83
C VAL A 20 -7.46 -7.60 -2.94
N SER A 21 -6.81 -8.30 -3.87
CA SER A 21 -6.91 -9.76 -3.91
C SER A 21 -6.52 -10.27 -2.53
N PRO A 22 -7.31 -11.16 -1.90
CA PRO A 22 -6.93 -11.73 -0.62
C PRO A 22 -5.56 -12.39 -0.78
N CYS A 23 -4.65 -12.13 0.17
CA CYS A 23 -3.33 -12.77 0.15
C CYS A 23 -3.51 -14.29 0.07
N GLY A 24 -2.64 -14.97 -0.66
CA GLY A 24 -2.64 -16.43 -0.67
C GLY A 24 -2.37 -17.00 0.74
N THR A 25 -2.82 -18.22 0.98
CA THR A 25 -2.60 -18.94 2.24
C THR A 25 -1.29 -19.75 2.23
N GLY A 26 -0.36 -19.41 1.33
CA GLY A 26 0.92 -20.10 1.19
C GLY A 26 1.89 -19.79 2.34
N PRO A 27 2.98 -20.58 2.48
CA PRO A 27 4.06 -20.28 3.44
C PRO A 27 4.61 -18.86 3.22
N VAL A 28 5.14 -18.25 4.30
CA VAL A 28 5.81 -16.93 4.25
C VAL A 28 6.93 -17.03 3.21
N PRO A 29 6.81 -16.36 2.05
CA PRO A 29 7.82 -16.52 1.01
C PRO A 29 9.13 -15.81 1.41
N VAL A 30 8.98 -14.73 2.19
CA VAL A 30 10.05 -13.84 2.62
C VAL A 30 9.55 -12.96 3.78
N ASP A 31 10.43 -12.64 4.74
CA ASP A 31 10.11 -11.73 5.85
C ASP A 31 10.36 -10.26 5.42
N LEU A 32 9.32 -9.45 5.34
CA LEU A 32 9.38 -8.04 4.95
C LEU A 32 9.39 -7.07 6.14
N ARG A 33 9.31 -7.58 7.38
CA ARG A 33 9.22 -6.72 8.58
C ARG A 33 10.47 -5.87 8.78
N GLY A 34 10.28 -4.62 9.14
CA GLY A 34 11.37 -3.69 9.38
C GLY A 34 11.12 -2.30 8.84
N THR A 35 12.15 -1.47 8.91
CA THR A 35 12.13 -0.10 8.42
C THR A 35 12.86 -0.04 7.08
N TRP A 36 12.23 0.60 6.12
CA TRP A 36 12.73 0.71 4.75
C TRP A 36 12.74 2.17 4.31
N THR A 37 13.77 2.56 3.57
CA THR A 37 13.73 3.83 2.82
C THR A 37 12.64 3.76 1.76
N TYR A 38 12.03 4.89 1.41
CA TYR A 38 11.10 5.01 0.30
C TYR A 38 11.52 6.17 -0.59
N GLN A 39 11.64 5.92 -1.89
CA GLN A 39 11.85 6.93 -2.92
C GLN A 39 10.88 6.65 -4.06
N GLY A 40 10.13 7.66 -4.49
CA GLY A 40 9.19 7.53 -5.60
C GLY A 40 9.14 8.75 -6.50
N ASP A 41 8.79 8.51 -7.76
CA ASP A 41 8.63 9.52 -8.79
C ASP A 41 7.20 9.43 -9.34
N GLN A 42 6.42 10.51 -9.19
CA GLN A 42 5.07 10.62 -9.72
C GLN A 42 5.12 11.23 -11.12
N SER A 43 4.46 10.60 -12.09
CA SER A 43 4.50 11.02 -13.50
C SER A 43 3.55 12.17 -13.80
N ALA A 44 2.33 12.11 -13.24
CA ALA A 44 1.27 13.07 -13.48
C ALA A 44 0.34 13.16 -12.26
N PRO A 45 0.17 14.35 -11.65
CA PRO A 45 1.01 15.54 -11.82
C PRO A 45 2.47 15.27 -11.35
N PRO A 46 3.52 15.89 -11.91
CA PRO A 46 4.90 15.60 -11.50
C PRO A 46 5.16 15.92 -10.03
N ALA A 47 5.69 14.94 -9.29
CA ALA A 47 6.11 15.08 -7.90
C ALA A 47 7.18 14.05 -7.54
N THR A 48 7.98 14.33 -6.53
CA THR A 48 8.91 13.35 -5.93
C THR A 48 8.45 13.01 -4.52
N LEU A 49 8.67 11.76 -4.11
CA LEU A 49 8.33 11.27 -2.78
C LEU A 49 9.57 10.69 -2.12
N SER A 50 9.82 11.06 -0.87
CA SER A 50 10.90 10.49 -0.08
C SER A 50 10.48 10.30 1.37
N GLY A 51 10.89 9.19 1.97
CA GLY A 51 10.56 8.91 3.37
C GLY A 51 10.82 7.47 3.77
N THR A 52 9.91 6.91 4.55
CA THR A 52 10.07 5.62 5.21
C THR A 52 8.82 4.77 5.09
N LEU A 53 9.02 3.52 4.66
CA LEU A 53 8.04 2.44 4.76
C LEU A 53 8.39 1.58 5.97
N THR A 54 7.47 1.45 6.92
CA THR A 54 7.65 0.60 8.09
C THR A 54 6.68 -0.56 8.04
N ILE A 55 7.18 -1.80 7.96
CA ILE A 55 6.36 -3.01 8.01
C ILE A 55 6.47 -3.59 9.43
N THR A 56 5.39 -3.49 10.20
CA THR A 56 5.38 -3.80 11.63
C THR A 56 4.95 -5.23 11.93
N SER A 57 4.04 -5.78 11.13
CA SER A 57 3.51 -7.13 11.32
C SER A 57 3.44 -7.88 9.99
N GLN A 58 3.70 -9.18 10.05
CA GLN A 58 3.51 -10.08 8.92
C GLN A 58 3.01 -11.43 9.42
N ALA A 59 1.88 -11.87 8.88
CA ALA A 59 1.23 -13.14 9.17
C ALA A 59 1.04 -13.91 7.85
N GLY A 60 1.90 -14.90 7.60
CA GLY A 60 1.96 -15.56 6.30
C GLY A 60 2.40 -14.58 5.21
N GLN A 61 1.62 -14.50 4.14
CA GLN A 61 1.84 -13.54 3.07
C GLN A 61 1.36 -12.13 3.42
N ALA A 62 0.41 -11.98 4.33
CA ALA A 62 -0.19 -10.69 4.67
C ALA A 62 0.72 -9.89 5.59
N PHE A 63 0.87 -8.59 5.34
CA PHE A 63 1.60 -7.68 6.20
C PHE A 63 0.89 -6.34 6.39
N THR A 64 1.24 -5.65 7.47
CA THR A 64 0.72 -4.32 7.80
C THR A 64 1.85 -3.39 8.21
N GLY A 65 1.62 -2.09 8.07
CA GLY A 65 2.65 -1.10 8.34
C GLY A 65 2.17 0.34 8.23
N THR A 66 3.12 1.26 8.06
CA THR A 66 2.88 2.67 7.73
C THR A 66 3.81 3.12 6.61
N LEU A 67 3.34 4.08 5.81
CA LEU A 67 4.17 4.82 4.87
C LEU A 67 4.13 6.28 5.26
N ASP A 68 5.29 6.84 5.58
CA ASP A 68 5.50 8.21 6.00
C ASP A 68 6.47 8.88 5.03
N VAL A 69 5.97 9.80 4.20
CA VAL A 69 6.74 10.43 3.12
C VAL A 69 6.50 11.93 3.04
N THR A 70 7.48 12.65 2.51
CA THR A 70 7.31 14.02 2.02
C THR A 70 7.15 13.95 0.52
N GLN A 71 5.99 14.38 0.02
CA GLN A 71 5.79 14.63 -1.41
C GLN A 71 6.20 16.07 -1.71
N THR A 72 6.97 16.26 -2.78
CA THR A 72 7.41 17.59 -3.23
C THR A 72 6.96 17.78 -4.67
N ASP A 73 6.09 18.76 -4.89
CA ASP A 73 5.58 19.17 -6.19
C ASP A 73 5.80 20.68 -6.42
N ILE A 74 5.10 21.26 -7.39
CA ILE A 74 5.20 22.69 -7.73
C ILE A 74 4.76 23.63 -6.59
N SER A 75 3.90 23.15 -5.68
CA SER A 75 3.41 23.89 -4.52
C SER A 75 4.35 23.81 -3.31
N GLY A 76 5.33 22.90 -3.36
CA GLY A 76 6.33 22.68 -2.32
C GLY A 76 6.18 21.34 -1.59
N PRO A 77 6.96 21.13 -0.51
CA PRO A 77 6.92 19.90 0.26
C PRO A 77 5.67 19.82 1.14
N HIS A 78 4.99 18.69 1.10
CA HIS A 78 3.85 18.37 1.97
C HIS A 78 3.97 16.93 2.49
N PRO A 79 3.65 16.70 3.79
CA PRO A 79 3.72 15.38 4.38
C PRO A 79 2.52 14.53 3.96
N LEU A 80 2.78 13.26 3.65
CA LEU A 80 1.78 12.22 3.44
C LEU A 80 2.08 11.06 4.39
N SER A 81 1.07 10.62 5.13
CA SER A 81 1.16 9.47 6.02
C SER A 81 -0.11 8.63 5.99
N GLY A 82 0.05 7.32 6.02
CA GLY A 82 -1.07 6.39 5.98
C GLY A 82 -0.73 4.96 6.38
N PRO A 83 -1.72 4.18 6.82
CA PRO A 83 -1.57 2.75 7.02
C PRO A 83 -1.26 2.04 5.70
N VAL A 84 -0.40 1.02 5.80
CA VAL A 84 -0.06 0.08 4.73
C VAL A 84 -0.71 -1.26 5.04
N THR A 85 -1.33 -1.87 4.04
CA THR A 85 -1.78 -3.27 4.07
C THR A 85 -1.39 -3.94 2.77
N GLY A 86 -0.75 -5.10 2.82
CA GLY A 86 -0.29 -5.77 1.62
C GLY A 86 -0.05 -7.26 1.75
N CYS A 87 0.43 -7.84 0.64
CA CYS A 87 0.75 -9.24 0.47
C CYS A 87 2.15 -9.38 -0.13
N ALA A 88 3.00 -10.21 0.48
CA ALA A 88 4.13 -10.84 -0.20
C ALA A 88 3.57 -11.96 -1.08
N LEU A 89 3.36 -11.69 -2.38
CA LEU A 89 2.72 -12.61 -3.31
C LEU A 89 3.54 -13.90 -3.47
N ASP A 90 4.86 -13.74 -3.51
CA ASP A 90 5.86 -14.79 -3.56
C ASP A 90 7.19 -14.25 -3.00
N ALA A 91 8.31 -14.97 -3.17
CA ALA A 91 9.62 -14.58 -2.64
C ALA A 91 10.24 -13.37 -3.38
N THR A 92 9.63 -12.95 -4.48
CA THR A 92 10.13 -11.95 -5.43
C THR A 92 9.14 -10.83 -5.73
N SER A 93 7.92 -10.87 -5.19
CA SER A 93 6.84 -9.95 -5.58
C SER A 93 6.03 -9.48 -4.38
N VAL A 94 5.68 -8.19 -4.36
CA VAL A 94 4.86 -7.57 -3.32
C VAL A 94 3.75 -6.72 -3.94
N ASP A 95 2.57 -6.76 -3.34
CA ASP A 95 1.42 -5.91 -3.67
C ASP A 95 0.89 -5.30 -2.37
N PHE A 96 0.82 -3.97 -2.28
CA PHE A 96 0.32 -3.31 -1.07
C PHE A 96 -0.45 -2.04 -1.39
N GLY A 97 -1.42 -1.75 -0.54
CA GLY A 97 -2.17 -0.51 -0.54
C GLY A 97 -1.68 0.44 0.55
N VAL A 98 -1.74 1.74 0.28
CA VAL A 98 -1.62 2.81 1.27
C VAL A 98 -2.84 3.71 1.19
N LEU A 99 -3.43 4.02 2.34
CA LEU A 99 -4.51 5.00 2.43
C LEU A 99 -4.00 6.26 3.13
N PHE A 100 -3.70 7.32 2.38
CA PHE A 100 -3.22 8.56 2.97
C PHE A 100 -4.34 9.30 3.70
N THR A 101 -4.09 9.63 4.96
CA THR A 101 -5.09 10.20 5.87
C THR A 101 -5.46 11.64 5.53
N VAL A 102 -4.50 12.42 5.02
CA VAL A 102 -4.68 13.86 4.73
C VAL A 102 -5.54 14.09 3.48
N GLU A 103 -5.38 13.24 2.47
CA GLU A 103 -5.99 13.44 1.15
C GLU A 103 -7.10 12.42 0.84
N ALA A 104 -7.34 11.47 1.74
CA ALA A 104 -8.19 10.30 1.52
C ALA A 104 -7.88 9.55 0.21
N ALA A 105 -6.60 9.58 -0.20
CA ALA A 105 -6.12 8.99 -1.42
C ALA A 105 -5.61 7.56 -1.18
N ALA A 106 -6.12 6.60 -1.95
CA ALA A 106 -5.68 5.21 -1.91
C ALA A 106 -4.73 4.93 -3.08
N ARG A 107 -3.50 4.50 -2.75
CA ARG A 107 -2.50 4.06 -3.72
C ARG A 107 -2.30 2.57 -3.61
N ARG A 108 -2.29 1.87 -4.75
CA ARG A 108 -1.89 0.47 -4.84
C ARG A 108 -0.53 0.38 -5.48
N HIS A 109 0.38 -0.31 -4.83
CA HIS A 109 1.78 -0.51 -5.20
C HIS A 109 2.01 -1.96 -5.60
N LEU A 110 2.83 -2.15 -6.63
CA LEU A 110 3.35 -3.45 -7.05
C LEU A 110 4.85 -3.31 -7.22
N GLY A 111 5.63 -4.23 -6.66
CA GLY A 111 7.09 -4.19 -6.76
C GLY A 111 7.75 -5.56 -6.72
N THR A 112 9.02 -5.59 -7.12
CA THR A 112 9.88 -6.77 -7.06
C THR A 112 10.71 -6.76 -5.79
N VAL A 113 10.60 -7.82 -5.00
CA VAL A 113 11.45 -8.09 -3.84
C VAL A 113 12.78 -8.66 -4.32
N LYS A 114 13.88 -8.05 -3.91
CA LYS A 114 15.23 -8.57 -4.08
C LYS A 114 15.88 -8.68 -2.71
N MET A 115 16.04 -9.91 -2.24
CA MET A 115 16.79 -10.21 -1.02
C MET A 115 18.24 -10.50 -1.38
N ASP A 116 19.17 -9.88 -0.67
CA ASP A 116 20.60 -9.91 -0.97
C ASP A 116 21.40 -9.98 0.34
N VAL A 117 22.63 -10.50 0.28
CA VAL A 117 23.54 -10.56 1.43
C VAL A 117 23.95 -9.17 1.95
N THR A 118 23.84 -8.15 1.10
CA THR A 118 24.22 -6.77 1.45
C THR A 118 23.03 -5.96 1.96
N MET A 119 21.89 -6.02 1.25
CA MET A 119 20.71 -5.23 1.60
C MET A 119 19.48 -5.73 0.83
N ASP A 120 18.40 -5.95 1.56
CA ASP A 120 17.09 -6.22 0.95
C ASP A 120 16.51 -4.97 0.30
N SER A 121 15.85 -5.13 -0.84
CA SER A 121 15.26 -4.01 -1.58
C SER A 121 13.94 -4.36 -2.25
N LEU A 122 13.10 -3.35 -2.43
CA LEU A 122 11.99 -3.36 -3.37
C LEU A 122 12.39 -2.53 -4.58
N THR A 123 12.34 -3.15 -5.76
CA THR A 123 12.78 -2.57 -7.04
C THR A 123 11.69 -2.71 -8.08
N ASN A 124 11.84 -2.01 -9.22
CA ASN A 124 10.85 -2.00 -10.30
C ASN A 124 9.43 -1.70 -9.81
N GLY A 125 9.33 -0.89 -8.76
CA GLY A 125 8.08 -0.58 -8.10
C GLY A 125 7.26 0.38 -8.95
N THR A 126 5.97 0.10 -9.07
CA THR A 126 4.97 1.00 -9.66
C THR A 126 3.82 1.18 -8.70
N TRP A 127 3.13 2.30 -8.80
CA TRP A 127 1.90 2.52 -8.05
C TRP A 127 0.89 3.31 -8.87
N VAL A 128 -0.38 3.12 -8.53
CA VAL A 128 -1.51 3.86 -9.10
C VAL A 128 -2.40 4.37 -7.97
N GLU A 129 -2.80 5.63 -8.08
CA GLU A 129 -3.81 6.24 -7.23
C GLU A 129 -5.14 6.22 -7.97
N SER A 130 -6.19 5.68 -7.34
CA SER A 130 -7.51 5.59 -7.95
C SER A 130 -8.47 6.60 -7.34
N GLY A 131 -9.08 7.41 -8.18
CA GLY A 131 -10.21 8.28 -7.83
C GLY A 131 -11.56 7.67 -8.24
N PRO A 132 -12.68 8.37 -8.00
CA PRO A 132 -14.03 7.89 -8.31
C PRO A 132 -14.27 7.55 -9.79
N SER A 133 -13.51 8.17 -10.70
CA SER A 133 -13.65 8.03 -12.15
C SER A 133 -12.50 7.28 -12.82
N GLY A 134 -11.58 6.67 -12.06
CA GLY A 134 -10.41 5.95 -12.59
C GLY A 134 -9.08 6.43 -11.99
N PRO A 135 -7.93 6.01 -12.56
CA PRO A 135 -6.61 6.44 -12.09
C PRO A 135 -6.43 7.95 -12.21
N ILE A 136 -6.01 8.59 -11.11
CA ILE A 136 -5.80 10.05 -11.03
C ILE A 136 -4.32 10.43 -10.88
N ALA A 137 -3.49 9.50 -10.41
CA ALA A 137 -2.04 9.64 -10.38
C ALA A 137 -1.36 8.27 -10.52
N SER A 138 -0.12 8.28 -10.96
CA SER A 138 0.72 7.08 -11.02
C SER A 138 2.19 7.45 -10.85
N GLY A 139 2.98 6.46 -10.47
CA GLY A 139 4.42 6.66 -10.35
C GLY A 139 5.19 5.37 -10.19
N THR A 140 6.50 5.53 -10.02
CA THR A 140 7.42 4.46 -9.67
C THR A 140 7.88 4.61 -8.23
N PHE A 141 8.41 3.53 -7.67
CA PHE A 141 9.08 3.58 -6.37
C PHE A 141 10.22 2.56 -6.29
N LYS A 142 11.13 2.82 -5.35
CA LYS A 142 12.14 1.89 -4.87
C LYS A 142 12.29 2.03 -3.37
N SER A 143 12.73 0.96 -2.74
CA SER A 143 12.86 0.88 -1.30
C SER A 143 14.05 0.00 -0.93
N ALA A 144 14.73 0.33 0.17
CA ALA A 144 15.85 -0.44 0.67
C ALA A 144 15.76 -0.57 2.19
N ARG A 145 15.90 -1.80 2.71
CA ARG A 145 15.73 -2.09 4.13
C ARG A 145 16.88 -1.48 4.92
N GLN A 146 16.54 -0.73 5.97
CA GLN A 146 17.48 -0.10 6.89
C GLN A 146 17.69 -0.95 8.15
N SER A 147 16.62 -1.60 8.63
CA SER A 147 16.65 -2.46 9.79
C SER A 147 15.51 -3.49 9.72
N GLY A 148 15.67 -4.60 10.43
CA GLY A 148 14.67 -5.66 10.57
C GLY A 148 14.93 -6.45 11.86
N PRO A 149 13.97 -7.29 12.28
CA PRO A 149 14.17 -8.21 13.40
C PRO A 149 15.32 -9.19 13.16
#